data_AF-A0A645G1X1-F1
#
_entry.id   AF-A0A645G1X1-F1
#
_cell.length_a   1.000
_cell.length_b   1.000
_cell.length_c   1.000
_cell.angle_alpha   90.00
_cell.angle_beta   90.00
_cell.angle_gamma   90.00
#
_symmetry.space_group_name_H-M   'P 1'
#
loop_
_entity.id
_entity.type
_entity.pdbx_description
1 polymer ?
#
loop_
_entity_poly.entity_id
_entity_poly.type
_entity_poly.pdbx_seq_one_letter_code
_entity_poly.pdbx_strand_id
1 'polypeptide(L)'
;MQTPTTAQIRTAIEVLSKLGERLNTHAEHSVMQLSESPVGAHHAGRIEVNAIEQTTRIEAVAAQLKNWRDELLEQRRQCVSHHV
;
A
#
# COMPACT_ATOMS: atom_id res chain seq x y z
N MET A 1 11.10 -11.31 18.36
CA MET A 1 10.47 -11.08 17.04
C MET A 1 11.45 -11.58 15.99
N GLN A 2 11.05 -12.51 15.14
CA GLN A 2 11.91 -13.03 14.06
C GLN A 2 11.94 -12.01 12.91
N THR A 3 13.11 -11.68 12.40
CA THR A 3 13.24 -10.79 11.23
C THR A 3 12.57 -11.44 10.02
N PRO A 4 11.63 -10.76 9.34
CA PRO A 4 10.98 -11.32 8.16
C PRO A 4 11.97 -11.45 6.99
N THR A 5 11.72 -12.44 6.15
CA THR A 5 12.50 -12.67 4.93
C THR A 5 12.18 -11.64 3.86
N THR A 6 13.12 -11.39 2.94
CA THR A 6 12.91 -10.50 1.79
C THR A 6 11.75 -10.94 0.90
N ALA A 7 11.47 -12.25 0.83
CA ALA A 7 10.30 -12.80 0.15
C ALA A 7 8.99 -12.41 0.86
N GLN A 8 8.91 -12.54 2.18
CA GLN A 8 7.75 -12.12 2.96
C GLN A 8 7.50 -10.60 2.83
N ILE A 9 8.56 -9.79 2.84
CA ILE A 9 8.44 -8.33 2.64
C ILE A 9 7.93 -8.02 1.22
N ARG A 10 8.42 -8.72 0.20
CA ARG A 10 7.92 -8.58 -1.18
C ARG A 10 6.43 -8.92 -1.29
N THR A 11 6.00 -10.02 -0.67
CA THR A 11 4.59 -10.42 -0.65
C THR A 11 3.73 -9.38 0.06
N ALA A 12 4.19 -8.83 1.19
CA ALA A 12 3.46 -7.78 1.90
C ALA A 12 3.28 -6.53 1.03
N ILE A 13 4.32 -6.10 0.30
CA ILE A 13 4.23 -4.99 -0.66
C ILE A 13 3.16 -5.27 -1.74
N GLU A 14 3.15 -6.47 -2.32
CA GLU A 14 2.17 -6.83 -3.35
C GLU A 14 0.73 -6.85 -2.82
N VAL A 15 0.53 -7.36 -1.61
CA VAL A 15 -0.78 -7.35 -0.94
C VAL A 15 -1.25 -5.92 -0.68
N LEU A 16 -0.36 -5.03 -0.23
CA LEU A 16 -0.66 -3.62 -0.02
C LEU A 16 -1.04 -2.92 -1.33
N SER A 17 -0.31 -3.15 -2.43
CA SER A 17 -0.66 -2.61 -3.74
C SER A 17 -2.05 -3.06 -4.19
N LYS A 18 -2.35 -4.36 -4.09
CA LYS A 18 -3.67 -4.90 -4.43
C LYS A 18 -4.79 -4.34 -3.54
N LEU A 19 -4.49 -4.06 -2.27
CA LEU A 19 -5.45 -3.42 -1.36
C LEU A 19 -5.74 -1.98 -1.82
N GLY A 20 -4.71 -1.22 -2.18
CA GLY A 20 -4.86 0.15 -2.70
C GLY A 20 -5.71 0.19 -3.98
N GLU A 21 -5.45 -0.70 -4.93
CA GLU A 21 -6.24 -0.84 -6.16
C GLU A 21 -7.72 -1.11 -5.84
N ARG A 22 -8.00 -2.06 -4.94
CA ARG A 22 -9.37 -2.41 -4.55
C ARG A 22 -10.11 -1.26 -3.87
N LEU A 23 -9.42 -0.45 -3.07
CA LEU A 23 -10.01 0.73 -2.43
C LEU A 23 -10.39 1.79 -3.46
N ASN A 24 -9.52 2.05 -4.44
CA ASN A 24 -9.85 2.96 -5.54
C ASN A 24 -11.04 2.47 -6.36
N THR A 25 -11.04 1.21 -6.80
CA THR A 25 -12.18 0.65 -7.56
C THR A 25 -13.48 0.69 -6.76
N HIS A 26 -13.43 0.42 -5.45
CA HIS A 26 -14.60 0.50 -4.60
C HIS A 26 -15.10 1.95 -4.46
N ALA A 27 -14.20 2.92 -4.35
CA ALA A 27 -14.54 4.33 -4.26
C ALA A 27 -15.21 4.82 -5.55
N GLU A 28 -14.62 4.53 -6.72
CA GLU A 28 -15.19 4.87 -8.03
C GLU A 28 -16.61 4.32 -8.21
N HIS A 29 -16.80 3.04 -7.89
CA HIS A 29 -18.11 2.39 -8.00
C HIS A 29 -19.14 3.00 -7.04
N SER A 30 -18.72 3.33 -5.82
CA SER A 30 -19.61 3.95 -4.82
C SER A 30 -19.96 5.39 -5.19
N VAL A 31 -19.00 6.17 -5.68
CA VAL A 31 -19.22 7.53 -6.20
C VAL A 31 -20.22 7.51 -7.35
N MET A 32 -20.07 6.58 -8.30
CA MET A 32 -20.97 6.41 -9.44
C MET A 32 -22.42 6.13 -9.02
N GLN A 33 -22.64 5.35 -7.95
CA GLN A 33 -23.98 5.02 -7.47
C GLN A 33 -24.67 6.14 -6.68
N LEU A 34 -23.89 7.09 -6.12
CA LEU A 34 -24.41 8.06 -5.17
C LEU A 34 -24.61 9.45 -5.77
N SER A 35 -24.01 9.78 -6.89
CA SER A 35 -23.99 11.15 -7.43
C SER A 35 -25.32 11.64 -8.04
N GLU A 36 -26.39 10.85 -8.02
CA GLU A 36 -27.70 11.22 -8.59
C GLU A 36 -28.51 12.24 -7.75
N SER A 37 -28.07 12.53 -6.51
CA SER A 37 -28.74 13.47 -5.58
C SER A 37 -27.73 14.36 -4.86
N PRO A 38 -28.07 15.61 -4.47
CA PRO A 38 -27.16 16.48 -3.70
C PRO A 38 -26.61 15.85 -2.42
N VAL A 39 -27.44 15.08 -1.70
CA VAL A 39 -27.02 14.34 -0.49
C VAL A 39 -26.05 13.22 -0.87
N GLY A 40 -26.32 12.52 -1.96
CA GLY A 40 -25.47 11.46 -2.45
C GLY A 40 -24.15 11.99 -3.04
N ALA A 41 -24.13 13.18 -3.65
CA ALA A 41 -22.92 13.86 -4.10
C ALA A 41 -21.99 14.23 -2.93
N HIS A 42 -22.55 14.69 -1.81
CA HIS A 42 -21.75 14.92 -0.59
C HIS A 42 -21.18 13.61 -0.03
N HIS A 43 -21.95 12.52 -0.06
CA HIS A 43 -21.49 11.21 0.39
C HIS A 43 -20.39 10.65 -0.53
N ALA A 44 -20.56 10.79 -1.84
CA ALA A 44 -19.57 10.43 -2.86
C ALA A 44 -18.24 11.16 -2.63
N GLY A 45 -18.26 12.48 -2.43
CA GLY A 45 -17.04 13.24 -2.15
C GLY A 45 -16.32 12.78 -0.88
N ARG A 46 -17.04 12.37 0.17
CA ARG A 46 -16.41 11.80 1.37
C ARG A 46 -15.74 10.45 1.11
N ILE A 47 -16.35 9.61 0.27
CA ILE A 47 -15.78 8.31 -0.10
C ILE A 47 -14.49 8.50 -0.89
N GLU A 48 -14.48 9.42 -1.86
CA GLU A 48 -13.30 9.74 -2.66
C GLU A 48 -12.13 10.24 -1.80
N VAL A 49 -12.39 11.21 -0.91
CA VAL A 49 -11.38 11.73 0.02
C VAL A 49 -10.81 10.62 0.91
N ASN A 50 -11.67 9.78 1.47
CA ASN A 50 -11.24 8.66 2.32
C ASN A 50 -10.39 7.64 1.54
N ALA A 51 -10.76 7.36 0.29
CA ALA A 51 -10.01 6.43 -0.56
C ALA A 51 -8.61 6.97 -0.85
N ILE A 52 -8.49 8.25 -1.21
CA ILE A 52 -7.21 8.93 -1.43
C ILE A 52 -6.34 8.88 -0.16
N GLU A 53 -6.91 9.17 1.00
CA GLU A 53 -6.17 9.14 2.26
C GLU A 53 -5.66 7.72 2.57
N GLN A 54 -6.50 6.70 2.38
CA GLN A 54 -6.14 5.32 2.65
C GLN A 54 -5.09 4.79 1.66
N THR A 55 -5.23 5.07 0.37
CA THR A 55 -4.24 4.66 -0.64
C THR A 55 -2.90 5.34 -0.43
N THR A 56 -2.89 6.63 -0.08
CA THR A 56 -1.66 7.36 0.26
C THR A 56 -0.93 6.71 1.46
N ARG A 57 -1.66 6.32 2.50
CA ARG A 57 -1.08 5.64 3.67
C ARG A 57 -0.52 4.26 3.30
N ILE A 58 -1.23 3.52 2.46
CA ILE A 58 -0.79 2.21 1.96
C ILE A 58 0.51 2.35 1.17
N GLU A 59 0.60 3.34 0.27
CA GLU A 59 1.79 3.63 -0.51
C GLU A 59 2.98 3.98 0.38
N ALA A 60 2.77 4.80 1.42
CA ALA A 60 3.81 5.14 2.37
C ALA A 60 4.36 3.91 3.10
N VAL A 61 3.49 2.99 3.54
CA VAL A 61 3.92 1.73 4.17
C VAL A 61 4.65 0.83 3.17
N ALA A 62 4.16 0.72 1.94
CA ALA A 62 4.82 -0.06 0.89
C ALA A 62 6.23 0.49 0.57
N ALA A 63 6.41 1.81 0.58
CA ALA A 63 7.72 2.45 0.42
C ALA A 63 8.67 2.13 1.58
N GLN A 64 8.18 2.17 2.82
CA GLN A 64 8.98 1.78 3.99
C GLN A 64 9.41 0.31 3.93
N LEU A 65 8.51 -0.59 3.56
CA LEU A 65 8.82 -2.01 3.36
C LEU A 65 9.85 -2.23 2.24
N LYS A 66 9.76 -1.46 1.15
CA LYS A 66 10.75 -1.49 0.07
C LYS A 66 12.13 -1.09 0.58
N ASN A 67 12.24 0.03 1.29
CA ASN A 67 13.51 0.48 1.85
C ASN A 67 14.11 -0.57 2.79
N TRP A 68 13.28 -1.12 3.69
CA TRP A 68 13.73 -2.14 4.63
C TRP A 68 14.23 -3.42 3.94
N ARG A 69 13.55 -3.88 2.88
CA ARG A 69 14.03 -5.00 2.06
C ARG A 69 15.38 -4.69 1.45
N ASP A 70 15.56 -3.49 0.92
CA ASP A 70 16.78 -3.09 0.22
C ASP A 70 17.97 -3.02 1.20
N GLU A 71 17.74 -2.54 2.43
CA GLU A 71 18.70 -2.59 3.54
C GLU A 71 19.08 -4.03 3.92
N LEU A 72 18.11 -4.94 4.03
CA LEU A 72 18.38 -6.35 4.34
C LEU A 72 19.21 -7.05 3.25
N LEU A 73 18.97 -6.72 1.98
CA LEU A 73 19.75 -7.24 0.87
C LEU A 73 21.20 -6.74 0.91
N GLU A 74 21.38 -5.46 1.27
CA GLU A 74 22.70 -4.87 1.40
C GLU A 74 23.49 -5.47 2.57
N GLN A 75 22.87 -5.61 3.74
CA GLN A 75 23.49 -6.30 4.89
C GLN A 75 23.94 -7.72 4.51
N ARG A 76 23.11 -8.46 3.76
CA ARG A 76 23.48 -9.81 3.31
C ARG A 76 24.70 -9.80 2.38
N ARG A 77 24.79 -8.84 1.44
CA ARG A 77 25.96 -8.69 0.56
C ARG A 77 27.22 -8.38 1.36
N GLN A 78 27.14 -7.48 2.32
CA GLN A 78 28.27 -7.10 3.17
C GLN A 78 28.73 -8.26 4.06
N CYS A 79 27.82 -9.03 4.65
CA CYS A 79 28.18 -10.22 5.40
C CYS A 79 28.92 -11.25 4.54
N VAL A 80 28.49 -11.47 3.30
CA VAL A 80 29.18 -12.39 2.38
C VAL A 80 30.58 -11.89 2.05
N SER A 81 30.75 -10.59 1.78
CA SER A 81 32.05 -10.00 1.45
C SER A 81 33.09 -10.06 2.57
N HIS A 82 32.67 -10.09 3.84
CA HIS A 82 33.57 -10.19 4.99
C HIS A 82 33.92 -11.64 5.39
N HIS A 83 33.28 -12.64 4.76
CA HIS A 83 33.50 -14.06 5.03
C HIS A 83 34.31 -14.78 3.92
N VAL A 84 34.92 -14.01 3.00
CA VAL A 84 35.85 -14.50 1.95
C VAL A 84 37.26 -14.10 2.33
#